data_AF-A0A3N7FXD1-F1
#
_entry.id   AF-A0A3N7FXD1-F1
#
_cell.length_a   1.000
_cell.length_b   1.000
_cell.length_c   1.000
_cell.angle_alpha   90.00
_cell.angle_beta   90.00
_cell.angle_gamma   90.00
#
_symmetry.space_group_name_H-M   'P 1'
#
loop_
_entity.id
_entity.type
_entity.pdbx_description
1 polymer ?
#
loop_
_entity_poly.entity_id
_entity_poly.type
_entity_poly.pdbx_seq_one_letter_code
_entity_poly.pdbx_strand_id
1 'polypeptide(L)'
;MRKWGKWVAEIREPNKRSRIWLGSYSTPIAAARAYDTAVFYLRGPSARLNFPDLIYQEDELRDVSAASIRKKATEVGAKVDALQTAVHASPEDNSRVLLSEKPDLNKFPENSDEE
;
A
#
# COMPACT_ATOMS: atom_id res chain seq x y z
N MET A 1 -13.10 -21.58 10.78
CA MET A 1 -13.78 -21.32 9.49
C MET A 1 -12.98 -20.23 8.76
N ARG A 2 -12.45 -20.50 7.56
CA ARG A 2 -11.68 -19.48 6.81
C ARG A 2 -12.67 -18.44 6.29
N LYS A 3 -12.48 -17.17 6.66
CA LYS A 3 -13.31 -16.07 6.15
C LYS A 3 -12.96 -15.86 4.67
N TRP A 4 -13.84 -16.26 3.77
CA TRP A 4 -13.78 -15.87 2.36
C TRP A 4 -13.89 -14.33 2.25
N GLY A 5 -13.34 -13.75 1.18
CA GLY A 5 -13.37 -12.30 0.96
C GLY A 5 -12.08 -11.55 1.27
N LYS A 6 -10.92 -12.22 1.27
CA LYS A 6 -9.61 -11.56 1.24
C LYS A 6 -8.91 -11.80 -0.10
N TRP A 7 -8.27 -10.76 -0.61
CA TRP A 7 -7.50 -10.76 -1.84
C TRP A 7 -6.03 -11.01 -1.53
N VAL A 8 -5.34 -11.71 -2.41
CA VAL A 8 -3.94 -12.11 -2.22
C VAL A 8 -3.13 -11.60 -3.38
N ALA A 9 -1.95 -11.05 -3.10
CA ALA A 9 -0.98 -10.69 -4.11
C ALA A 9 0.31 -11.51 -3.95
N GLU A 10 0.74 -12.15 -5.04
CA GLU A 10 2.03 -12.83 -5.15
C GLU A 10 2.59 -12.64 -6.56
N ILE A 11 3.92 -12.76 -6.70
CA ILE A 11 4.59 -12.66 -7.99
C ILE A 11 5.69 -13.73 -8.13
N ARG A 12 5.92 -14.17 -9.36
CA ARG A 12 7.04 -15.05 -9.71
C ARG A 12 8.22 -14.23 -10.18
N GLU A 13 9.40 -14.55 -9.67
CA GLU A 13 10.63 -13.97 -10.18
C GLU A 13 10.90 -14.48 -11.61
N PRO A 14 11.38 -13.62 -12.53
CA PRO A 14 11.78 -14.06 -13.85
C PRO A 14 12.92 -15.09 -13.74
N ASN A 15 12.88 -16.13 -14.58
CA ASN A 15 13.87 -17.21 -14.64
C ASN A 15 14.01 -18.08 -13.37
N LYS A 16 13.13 -17.90 -12.37
CA LYS A 16 13.11 -18.71 -11.15
C LYS A 16 11.73 -19.34 -10.93
N ARG A 17 11.71 -20.45 -10.18
CA ARG A 17 10.46 -21.10 -9.73
C ARG A 17 9.93 -20.49 -8.43
N SER A 18 10.70 -19.63 -7.78
CA SER A 18 10.34 -18.95 -6.53
C SER A 18 9.16 -18.01 -6.72
N ARG A 19 8.39 -17.87 -5.64
CA ARG A 19 7.30 -16.90 -5.52
C ARG A 19 7.61 -15.93 -4.40
N ILE A 20 7.30 -14.67 -4.61
CA ILE A 20 7.34 -13.64 -3.59
C ILE A 20 5.90 -13.39 -3.17
N TRP A 21 5.57 -13.75 -1.94
CA TRP A 21 4.34 -13.33 -1.31
C TRP A 21 4.41 -11.83 -1.02
N LEU A 22 3.42 -11.06 -1.51
CA LEU A 22 3.38 -9.59 -1.37
C LEU A 22 2.41 -9.16 -0.27
N GLY A 23 1.38 -9.97 0.01
CA GLY A 23 0.46 -9.73 1.11
C GLY A 23 -0.92 -10.32 0.88
N SER A 24 -1.77 -10.17 1.90
CA SER A 24 -3.22 -10.38 1.81
C SER A 24 -3.95 -9.11 2.22
N TYR A 25 -4.96 -8.73 1.45
CA TYR A 25 -5.64 -7.45 1.51
C TYR A 25 -7.15 -7.65 1.58
N SER A 26 -7.85 -6.64 2.07
CA SER A 26 -9.31 -6.61 2.16
C SER A 26 -9.94 -6.24 0.82
N THR A 27 -9.23 -5.46 0.01
CA THR A 27 -9.74 -4.90 -1.25
C THR A 27 -8.95 -5.41 -2.46
N PRO A 28 -9.61 -5.60 -3.62
CA PRO A 28 -8.93 -6.03 -4.84
C PRO A 28 -7.93 -4.99 -5.34
N ILE A 29 -8.26 -3.70 -5.17
CA ILE A 29 -7.43 -2.58 -5.60
C ILE A 29 -6.09 -2.59 -4.84
N ALA A 30 -6.11 -2.82 -3.53
CA ALA A 30 -4.88 -2.93 -2.74
C ALA A 30 -3.98 -4.08 -3.21
N ALA A 31 -4.56 -5.25 -3.48
CA ALA A 31 -3.81 -6.40 -3.99
C ALA A 31 -3.18 -6.12 -5.37
N ALA A 32 -3.94 -5.51 -6.28
CA ALA A 32 -3.46 -5.15 -7.62
C ALA A 32 -2.37 -4.07 -7.56
N ARG A 33 -2.49 -3.08 -6.65
CA ARG A 33 -1.48 -2.05 -6.44
C ARG A 33 -0.17 -2.63 -5.90
N ALA A 34 -0.24 -3.49 -4.90
CA ALA A 34 0.94 -4.21 -4.41
C ALA A 34 1.63 -5.04 -5.51
N TYR A 35 0.83 -5.69 -6.36
CA TYR A 35 1.34 -6.45 -7.50
C TYR A 35 2.04 -5.55 -8.53
N ASP A 36 1.41 -4.43 -8.93
CA ASP A 36 1.99 -3.50 -9.91
C ASP A 36 3.33 -2.94 -9.43
N THR A 37 3.42 -2.56 -8.15
CA THR A 37 4.68 -2.13 -7.52
C THR A 37 5.75 -3.22 -7.66
N ALA A 38 5.41 -4.48 -7.38
CA ALA A 38 6.37 -5.58 -7.51
C ALA A 38 6.77 -5.87 -8.98
N VAL A 39 5.83 -5.79 -9.91
CA VAL A 39 6.09 -5.96 -11.35
C VAL A 39 7.02 -4.86 -11.85
N PHE A 40 6.77 -3.60 -11.46
CA PHE A 40 7.58 -2.46 -11.86
C PHE A 40 9.04 -2.63 -11.41
N TYR A 41 9.28 -3.05 -10.16
CA TYR A 41 10.66 -3.28 -9.71
C TYR A 41 11.34 -4.50 -10.36
N LEU A 42 10.59 -5.52 -10.77
CA LEU A 42 11.16 -6.70 -11.45
C LEU A 42 11.43 -6.49 -12.95
N ARG A 43 10.57 -5.71 -13.62
CA ARG A 43 10.57 -5.58 -15.10
C ARG A 43 10.92 -4.18 -15.58
N GLY A 44 11.01 -3.21 -14.68
CA GLY A 44 11.30 -1.82 -14.97
C GLY A 44 10.10 -1.02 -15.52
N PRO A 45 10.36 0.21 -16.01
CA PRO A 45 9.32 1.15 -16.44
C PRO A 45 8.47 0.71 -17.63
N SER A 46 8.96 -0.23 -18.44
CA SER A 46 8.22 -0.77 -19.59
C SER A 46 7.24 -1.89 -19.22
N ALA A 47 7.03 -2.14 -17.93
CA ALA A 47 6.13 -3.19 -17.50
C ALA A 47 4.66 -2.86 -17.78
N ARG A 48 3.88 -3.89 -18.12
CA ARG A 48 2.42 -3.77 -18.23
C ARG A 48 1.81 -3.90 -16.84
N LEU A 49 1.27 -2.78 -16.34
CA LEU A 49 0.68 -2.64 -15.02
C LEU A 49 -0.84 -2.46 -15.12
N ASN A 50 -1.56 -2.75 -14.05
CA ASN A 50 -2.99 -2.48 -13.97
C ASN A 50 -3.26 -0.96 -13.85
N PHE A 51 -2.40 -0.25 -13.10
CA PHE A 51 -2.51 1.17 -12.82
C PHE A 51 -1.20 1.91 -13.16
N PRO A 52 -0.89 2.14 -14.45
CA PRO A 52 0.37 2.77 -14.87
C PRO A 52 0.54 4.19 -14.32
N ASP A 53 -0.54 4.98 -14.25
CA ASP A 53 -0.50 6.38 -13.80
C ASP A 53 -0.11 6.54 -12.32
N LEU A 54 -0.25 5.47 -11.54
CA LEU A 54 -0.09 5.48 -10.10
C LEU A 54 1.28 4.96 -9.63
N ILE A 55 2.18 4.58 -10.55
CA ILE A 55 3.49 3.97 -10.22
C ILE A 55 4.63 4.98 -10.27
N TYR A 56 4.48 6.06 -11.04
CA TYR A 56 5.46 7.14 -11.12
C TYR A 56 5.69 7.92 -9.81
N GLN A 57 4.85 7.71 -8.78
CA GLN A 57 5.06 8.29 -7.45
C GLN A 57 6.01 7.46 -6.56
N GLU A 58 6.46 6.29 -7.00
CA GLU A 58 7.12 5.28 -6.16
C GLU A 58 8.63 5.08 -6.46
N ASP A 59 9.26 6.06 -7.13
CA ASP A 59 10.54 5.96 -7.86
C ASP A 59 11.84 5.91 -7.01
N GLU A 60 11.81 5.41 -5.78
CA GLU A 60 12.97 5.53 -4.86
C GLU A 60 13.79 4.26 -4.62
N LEU A 61 13.37 3.08 -5.09
CA LEU A 61 14.11 1.85 -4.79
C LEU A 61 15.12 1.49 -5.88
N ARG A 62 16.40 1.69 -5.55
CA ARG A 62 17.55 1.20 -6.33
C ARG A 62 17.82 -0.30 -6.12
N ASP A 63 17.26 -0.91 -5.07
CA ASP A 63 17.47 -2.32 -4.75
C ASP A 63 16.30 -3.20 -5.23
N VAL A 64 16.62 -4.09 -6.18
CA VAL A 64 15.72 -5.07 -6.80
C VAL A 64 15.68 -6.42 -6.06
N SER A 65 16.22 -6.50 -4.83
CA SER A 65 16.14 -7.71 -4.02
C SER A 65 14.68 -8.10 -3.72
N ALA A 66 14.41 -9.41 -3.63
CA ALA A 66 13.07 -9.91 -3.33
C ALA A 66 12.51 -9.39 -1.98
N ALA A 67 13.40 -9.10 -1.02
CA ALA A 67 13.03 -8.52 0.27
C ALA A 67 12.63 -7.05 0.14
N SER A 68 13.40 -6.25 -0.61
CA SER A 68 13.08 -4.85 -0.92
C SER A 68 11.74 -4.74 -1.67
N ILE A 69 11.56 -5.56 -2.71
CA ILE A 69 10.33 -5.64 -3.50
C ILE A 69 9.14 -5.99 -2.61
N ARG A 70 9.26 -7.02 -1.77
CA ARG A 70 8.21 -7.40 -0.83
C ARG A 70 7.86 -6.25 0.10
N LYS A 71 8.86 -5.64 0.73
CA LYS A 71 8.67 -4.54 1.68
C LYS A 71 7.84 -3.42 1.04
N LYS A 72 8.20 -2.98 -0.17
CA LYS A 72 7.51 -1.88 -0.83
C LYS A 72 6.12 -2.25 -1.32
N ALA A 73 5.97 -3.41 -1.95
CA ALA A 73 4.66 -3.90 -2.36
C ALA A 73 3.69 -4.03 -1.17
N THR A 74 4.17 -4.51 -0.02
CA THR A 74 3.38 -4.59 1.20
C THR A 74 2.99 -3.21 1.72
N GLU A 75 3.91 -2.25 1.75
CA GLU A 75 3.65 -0.86 2.17
C GLU A 75 2.57 -0.19 1.32
N VAL A 76 2.70 -0.27 -0.01
CA VAL A 76 1.74 0.32 -0.96
C VAL A 76 0.38 -0.34 -0.84
N GLY A 77 0.35 -1.69 -0.83
CA GLY A 77 -0.88 -2.43 -0.66
C GLY A 77 -1.58 -2.10 0.65
N ALA A 78 -0.85 -2.02 1.77
CA ALA A 78 -1.43 -1.71 3.08
C ALA A 78 -2.01 -0.29 3.12
N LYS A 79 -1.30 0.69 2.56
CA LYS A 79 -1.79 2.07 2.45
C LYS A 79 -3.09 2.15 1.64
N VAL A 80 -3.14 1.49 0.49
CA VAL A 80 -4.33 1.47 -0.37
C VAL A 80 -5.48 0.72 0.30
N ASP A 81 -5.19 -0.39 1.00
CA ASP A 81 -6.23 -1.17 1.68
C ASP A 81 -6.89 -0.37 2.80
N ALA A 82 -6.10 0.37 3.57
CA ALA A 82 -6.61 1.25 4.63
C ALA A 82 -7.53 2.33 4.06
N LEU A 83 -7.10 3.01 2.98
CA LEU A 83 -7.88 4.07 2.34
C LEU A 83 -9.18 3.53 1.72
N GLN A 84 -9.10 2.43 0.97
CA GLN A 84 -10.27 1.84 0.32
C GLN A 84 -11.26 1.27 1.35
N THR A 85 -10.76 0.62 2.40
CA THR A 85 -11.62 0.11 3.48
C THR A 85 -12.30 1.26 4.22
N ALA A 86 -11.60 2.37 4.48
CA ALA A 86 -12.19 3.55 5.10
C ALA A 86 -13.31 4.18 4.24
N VAL A 87 -13.12 4.24 2.92
CA VAL A 87 -14.14 4.73 1.98
C VAL A 87 -15.38 3.83 1.97
N HIS A 88 -15.20 2.51 1.99
CA HIS A 88 -16.32 1.56 1.98
C HIS A 88 -16.98 1.34 3.36
N ALA A 89 -16.33 1.76 4.45
CA ALA A 89 -16.84 1.62 5.81
C ALA A 89 -17.72 2.79 6.27
N SER A 90 -17.83 3.86 5.48
CA SER A 90 -18.72 4.98 5.77
C SER A 90 -20.13 4.71 5.21
N PRO A 91 -21.16 4.55 6.06
CA PRO A 91 -22.54 4.60 5.60
C PRO A 91 -22.88 6.07 5.38
N GLU A 92 -22.94 6.49 4.11
CA GLU A 92 -23.45 7.78 3.62
C GLU A 92 -23.25 9.01 4.53
N ASP A 93 -22.16 9.77 4.33
CA ASP A 93 -22.28 11.23 4.35
C ASP A 93 -21.25 11.93 3.45
N ASN A 94 -21.73 13.00 2.85
CA ASN A 94 -21.21 13.72 1.70
C ASN A 94 -20.33 14.88 2.16
N SER A 95 -19.00 14.82 1.95
CA SER A 95 -18.20 16.01 1.60
C SER A 95 -16.71 15.71 1.43
N ARG A 96 -16.19 16.15 0.28
CA ARG A 96 -14.77 16.33 0.01
C ARG A 96 -14.13 17.23 1.07
N VAL A 97 -13.24 16.71 1.91
CA VAL A 97 -12.13 17.53 2.45
C VAL A 97 -10.88 16.65 2.59
N LEU A 98 -10.07 16.60 1.53
CA LEU A 98 -8.65 16.30 1.65
C LEU A 98 -7.96 17.54 2.23
N LEU A 99 -7.95 17.65 3.55
CA LEU A 99 -6.98 18.48 4.26
C LEU A 99 -6.19 17.54 5.17
N SER A 100 -4.97 17.25 4.74
CA SER A 100 -3.93 16.63 5.56
C SER A 100 -3.58 17.60 6.70
N GLU A 101 -4.34 17.59 7.79
CA GLU A 101 -3.89 18.23 9.03
C GLU A 101 -2.73 17.39 9.59
N LYS A 102 -1.52 17.87 9.34
CA LYS A 102 -0.34 17.46 10.09
C LYS A 102 -0.56 17.86 11.56
N PRO A 103 -0.33 16.98 12.54
CA PRO A 103 -0.39 17.38 13.93
C PRO A 103 0.69 18.45 14.19
N ASP A 104 0.26 19.59 14.73
CA ASP A 104 1.15 20.70 15.12
C ASP A 104 2.02 20.27 16.31
N LEU A 105 3.32 20.11 16.05
CA LEU A 105 4.33 19.65 17.01
C LEU A 105 4.74 20.74 18.03
N ASN A 106 4.13 21.93 18.01
CA ASN A 106 4.45 23.03 18.92
C ASN A 106 3.62 23.06 20.22
N LYS A 107 2.83 22.02 20.53
CA LYS A 107 2.10 21.95 21.80
C LYS A 107 2.95 21.23 22.86
N PHE A 108 3.55 22.00 23.77
CA PHE A 108 4.19 21.44 24.97
C PHE A 108 3.13 20.84 25.91
N PRO A 109 3.44 19.74 26.63
CA PRO A 109 2.54 19.21 27.64
C PRO A 109 2.42 20.21 28.80
N GLU A 110 1.19 20.58 29.17
CA GLU A 110 0.92 21.26 30.43
C GLU A 110 1.28 20.31 31.57
N ASN A 111 2.32 20.66 32.34
CA ASN A 111 2.59 20.04 33.63
C ASN A 111 1.45 20.42 34.57
N SER A 112 0.69 19.43 35.02
CA SER A 112 -0.30 19.58 36.08
C SER A 112 0.33 19.10 37.39
N ASP A 113 1.10 19.98 38.03
CA ASP A 113 1.41 19.90 39.46
C ASP A 113 0.87 21.19 40.10
N GLU A 114 0.44 21.10 41.36
CA GLU A 114 -0.41 22.03 42.15
C GLU A 114 -1.90 21.62 42.07
N GLU A 115 -2.53 21.00 43.07
CA GLU A 115 -2.46 21.19 44.54
C GLU A 115 -2.75 19.88 45.31
#